data_AF-A0A2M7II70-F1
#
_entry.id   AF-A0A2M7II70-F1
#
_cell.length_a   1.000
_cell.length_b   1.000
_cell.length_c   1.000
_cell.angle_alpha   90.00
_cell.angle_beta   90.00
_cell.angle_gamma   90.00
#
_symmetry.space_group_name_H-M   'P 1'
#
loop_
_entity.id
_entity.type
_entity.pdbx_description
1 polymer ?
#
loop_
_entity_poly.entity_id
_entity_poly.type
_entity_poly.pdbx_seq_one_letter_code
_entity_poly.pdbx_strand_id
1 'polypeptide(L)' 'MFLDVSSLSPGMKILIWLIPFSHPFMAAPNLLLGQTASVWYGILYLAFFFVIFVFIAAKIFASDKIFTMRISFRKKR' A
#
# COMPACT_ATOMS: atom_id res chain seq x y z
N MET A 1 20.48 -9.58 -3.83
CA MET A 1 20.65 -8.16 -4.22
C MET A 1 19.35 -7.44 -3.85
N PHE A 2 19.10 -7.25 -2.55
CA PHE A 2 17.97 -6.45 -2.08
C PHE A 2 18.42 -4.98 -2.17
N LEU A 3 17.57 -4.12 -2.74
CA LEU A 3 17.83 -2.68 -2.76
C LEU A 3 18.05 -2.23 -1.31
N ASP A 4 19.28 -1.80 -1.03
CA ASP A 4 19.63 -1.26 0.28
C ASP A 4 18.98 0.12 0.39
N VAL A 5 17.73 0.16 0.86
CA VAL A 5 16.92 1.39 0.93
C VAL A 5 17.61 2.45 1.80
N SER A 6 18.54 2.04 2.66
CA SER A 6 19.48 2.87 3.41
C SER A 6 20.36 3.76 2.53
N SER A 7 20.77 3.28 1.35
CA SER A 7 21.70 3.96 0.43
C SER A 7 21.01 4.87 -0.60
N LEU A 8 19.68 4.86 -0.63
CA LEU A 8 18.89 5.68 -1.56
C LEU A 8 18.85 7.16 -1.15
N SER A 9 18.68 8.03 -2.15
CA SER A 9 18.52 9.47 -1.94
C SER A 9 17.31 9.77 -1.04
N PRO A 10 17.33 10.87 -0.27
CA PRO A 10 16.27 11.18 0.69
C PRO A 10 14.87 11.26 0.06
N GLY A 11 14.76 11.81 -1.15
CA GLY A 11 13.50 11.88 -1.88
C GLY A 11 12.95 10.51 -2.28
N MET A 12 13.82 9.60 -2.69
CA MET A 12 13.42 8.25 -3.09
C MET A 12 13.03 7.38 -1.89
N LYS A 13 13.67 7.59 -0.74
CA LYS A 13 13.26 6.98 0.54
C LYS A 13 11.83 7.37 0.93
N ILE A 14 11.49 8.66 0.83
CA ILE A 14 10.14 9.15 1.14
C ILE A 14 9.12 8.51 0.20
N LEU A 15 9.42 8.43 -1.10
CA LEU A 15 8.53 7.82 -2.09
C LEU A 15 8.26 6.34 -1.78
N ILE A 16 9.30 5.60 -1.39
CA ILE A 16 9.20 4.18 -1.04
C ILE A 16 8.43 4.00 0.26
N TRP A 17 8.69 4.82 1.28
CA TRP A 17 7.95 4.74 2.56
C TRP A 17 6.47 5.09 2.41
N LEU A 18 6.11 5.87 1.39
CA LEU A 18 4.72 6.17 1.04
C LEU A 18 3.97 4.96 0.44
N ILE A 19 4.70 3.96 -0.06
CA ILE A 19 4.10 2.75 -0.62
C ILE A 19 3.86 1.77 0.52
N PRO A 20 2.60 1.44 0.86
CA PRO A 20 2.29 0.51 1.96
C PRO A 20 2.99 -0.85 1.85
N PHE A 21 3.15 -1.35 0.63
CA PHE A 21 3.84 -2.61 0.37
C PHE A 21 5.35 -2.56 0.62
N SER A 22 5.96 -1.41 0.84
CA SER A 22 7.41 -1.33 1.14
C SER A 22 7.76 -1.78 2.56
N HIS A 23 6.87 -1.61 3.53
CA HIS A 23 7.07 -2.08 4.91
C HIS A 23 7.24 -3.62 5.05
N PRO A 24 6.42 -4.48 4.42
CA PRO A 24 6.59 -5.92 4.51
C PRO A 24 7.87 -6.42 3.82
N PHE A 25 8.34 -5.75 2.75
CA PHE A 25 9.65 -6.05 2.17
C PHE A 25 10.81 -5.78 3.13
N MET A 26 10.64 -4.81 4.05
CA MET A 26 11.62 -4.51 5.11
C MET A 26 11.42 -5.37 6.36
N ALA A 27 10.34 -6.14 6.48
CA ALA A 27 10.08 -6.92 7.68
C ALA A 27 11.08 -8.06 7.87
N ALA A 28 11.42 -8.79 6.79
CA ALA A 28 12.39 -9.88 6.84
C ALA A 28 13.77 -9.44 7.37
N PRO A 29 14.44 -8.41 6.81
CA PRO A 29 15.70 -7.93 7.37
C PRO A 29 15.55 -7.34 8.78
N ASN A 30 14.47 -6.61 9.07
CA ASN A 30 14.28 -6.04 10.42
C ASN A 30 14.06 -7.11 11.50
N LEU A 31 13.36 -8.20 11.18
CA LEU A 31 13.21 -9.36 12.08
C LEU A 31 14.55 -10.04 12.34
N LEU A 32 15.36 -10.25 11.30
CA LEU A 32 16.69 -10.85 11.42
C LEU A 32 17.67 -9.97 12.23
N LEU A 33 17.50 -8.64 12.15
CA LEU A 33 18.28 -7.65 12.91
C LEU A 33 17.72 -7.39 14.32
N GLY A 34 16.68 -8.11 14.75
CA GLY A 34 16.04 -7.94 16.06
C GLY A 34 15.20 -6.67 16.23
N GLN A 35 14.99 -5.90 15.16
CA GLN A 35 14.24 -4.64 15.16
C GLN A 35 12.72 -4.87 14.97
N THR A 36 12.10 -5.52 15.95
CA THR A 36 10.68 -5.91 15.89
C THR A 36 9.71 -4.73 15.91
N ALA A 37 10.09 -3.60 16.50
CA ALA A 37 9.24 -2.40 16.56
C ALA A 37 8.87 -1.88 15.15
N SER A 38 9.84 -1.84 14.23
CA SER A 38 9.63 -1.41 12.84
C SER A 38 8.60 -2.29 12.11
N VAL A 39 8.58 -3.58 12.44
CA VAL A 39 7.64 -4.55 11.86
C VAL A 39 6.22 -4.32 12.39
N TRP A 40 6.05 -4.05 13.69
CA TRP A 40 4.75 -3.70 14.26
C TRP A 40 4.15 -2.44 13.65
N TYR A 41 4.97 -1.40 13.42
CA TYR A 41 4.52 -0.20 12.70
C TYR A 41 4.11 -0.51 11.26
N GLY A 42 4.88 -1.34 10.56
CA GLY A 42 4.55 -1.80 9.21
C GLY A 42 3.21 -2.56 9.16
N ILE A 43 2.95 -3.43 10.13
CA ILE A 43 1.69 -4.17 10.26
C ILE A 43 0.52 -3.21 10.47
N LEU A 44 0.64 -2.25 11.38
CA LEU A 44 -0.42 -1.28 11.67
C LEU A 44 -0.73 -0.41 10.44
N TYR A 45 0.30 0.04 9.73
CA TYR A 45 0.15 0.82 8.49
C TYR A 45 -0.59 0.02 7.40
N LEU A 46 -0.19 -1.24 7.18
CA LEU A 46 -0.86 -2.12 6.22
C LEU A 46 -2.32 -2.41 6.62
N ALA A 47 -2.58 -2.68 7.90
CA ALA A 47 -3.93 -2.95 8.39
C ALA A 47 -4.85 -1.74 8.17
N PHE A 48 -4.36 -0.52 8.41
CA PHE A 48 -5.09 0.71 8.15
C PHE A 48 -5.49 0.85 6.67
N PHE A 49 -4.53 0.68 5.75
CA PHE A 49 -4.81 0.73 4.31
C PHE A 49 -5.76 -0.39 3.87
N PHE A 50 -5.60 -1.59 4.41
CA PHE A 50 -6.49 -2.71 4.13
C PHE A 50 -7.94 -2.37 4.49
N VAL A 51 -8.19 -1.83 5.69
CA VAL A 51 -9.53 -1.41 6.12
C VAL A 51 -10.09 -0.34 5.18
N ILE A 52 -9.28 0.65 4.78
CA ILE A 52 -9.71 1.68 3.82
C ILE A 52 -10.13 1.06 2.49
N PHE A 53 -9.29 0.20 1.91
CA PHE A 53 -9.59 -0.42 0.62
C PHE A 53 -10.81 -1.34 0.68
N VAL A 54 -10.94 -2.14 1.74
CA VAL A 54 -12.11 -2.99 1.95
C VAL A 54 -13.36 -2.14 2.11
N PHE A 55 -13.30 -1.04 2.85
CA PHE A 55 -14.44 -0.13 3.01
C PHE A 55 -14.86 0.50 1.67
N ILE A 56 -13.89 0.97 0.88
CA ILE A 56 -14.14 1.52 -0.46
C ILE A 56 -14.75 0.44 -1.35
N ALA A 57 -14.16 -0.76 -1.38
CA ALA A 57 -14.65 -1.87 -2.17
C ALA A 57 -16.08 -2.22 -1.76
N ALA A 58 -16.34 -2.44 -0.46
CA ALA A 58 -17.66 -2.74 0.08
C ALA A 58 -18.69 -1.67 -0.33
N LYS A 59 -18.32 -0.38 -0.31
CA LYS A 59 -19.19 0.72 -0.75
C LYS A 59 -19.47 0.67 -2.26
N ILE A 60 -18.48 0.32 -3.07
CA ILE A 60 -18.66 0.14 -4.52
C ILE A 60 -19.60 -1.04 -4.76
N PHE A 61 -19.38 -2.18 -4.09
CA PHE A 61 -20.18 -3.40 -4.22
C PHE A 61 -21.62 -3.27 -3.70
N ALA A 62 -21.82 -2.57 -2.59
CA ALA A 62 -23.14 -2.31 -2.04
C ALA A 62 -23.94 -1.28 -2.86
N SER A 63 -23.28 -0.52 -3.73
CA SER A 63 -23.96 0.41 -4.62
C SER A 63 -24.41 -0.33 -5.88
N ASP A 64 -25.64 -0.08 -6.33
CA ASP A 64 -26.13 -0.49 -7.67
C ASP A 64 -25.26 0.05 -8.82
N LYS A 65 -24.26 0.89 -8.52
CA LYS A 65 -23.19 1.33 -9.43
C LYS A 65 -22.43 0.18 -10.08
N ILE A 66 -22.27 -0.99 -9.45
CA ILE A 66 -21.61 -2.10 -10.16
C ILE A 66 -22.42 -2.57 -11.37
N PHE A 67 -23.75 -2.65 -11.23
CA PHE A 67 -24.63 -3.07 -12.33
C PHE A 67 -24.97 -1.95 -13.31
N THR A 68 -24.88 -0.68 -12.88
CA THR A 68 -25.22 0.49 -13.71
C THR A 68 -23.99 1.24 -14.26
N MET A 69 -22.76 0.90 -13.86
CA MET A 69 -21.53 1.44 -14.48
C MET A 69 -21.38 0.92 -15.91
N ARG A 70 -22.13 1.51 -16.83
CA ARG A 70 -21.77 1.53 -18.24
C ARG A 70 -20.57 2.46 -18.38
N ILE A 71 -19.37 1.89 -18.43
CA ILE A 71 -18.16 2.62 -18.83
C ILE A 71 -18.33 3.01 -20.30
N SER A 72 -18.96 4.16 -20.57
CA SER A 72 -19.01 4.70 -21.93
C SER A 72 -17.67 5.39 -22.20
N PHE A 73 -16.75 4.69 -22.88
CA PHE A 73 -15.58 5.29 -23.52
C PHE A 73 -16.04 6.18 -24.69
N ARG A 74 -16.79 7.26 -24.41
CA ARG A 74 -17.20 8.21 -25.44
C ARG A 74 -16.03 9.15 -25.69
N LYS A 75 -15.20 8.76 -26.65
CA LYS A 75 -14.14 9.56 -27.27
C LYS A 75 -14.76 10.89 -27.72
N LYS A 76 -14.48 12.00 -27.02
CA LYS A 76 -14.71 13.34 -27.56
C LYS A 76 -13.69 13.52 -28.70
N ARG A 77 -14.21 13.68 -29.92
CA ARG A 77 -13.44 14.18 -31.07
C ARG A 77 -12.92 15.57 -30.75
#